data_AF-A0A4Y9QJ62-F1
#
_entry.id   AF-A0A4Y9QJ62-F1
#
_cell.length_a   1.000
_cell.length_b   1.000
_cell.length_c   1.000
_cell.angle_alpha   90.00
_cell.angle_beta   90.00
_cell.angle_gamma   90.00
#
_symmetry.space_group_name_H-M   'P 1'
#
loop_
_entity.id
_entity.type
_entity.pdbx_description
1 polymer ?
#
loop_
_entity_poly.entity_id
_entity_poly.type
_entity_poly.pdbx_seq_one_letter_code
_entity_poly.pdbx_strand_id
1 'polypeptide(L)'
;MGGRSASTRTGRPRGDRSAWTTSVYGTISVAVVVAEYASSSASRLALLVLGYGASMWLAHGYAAVVSTERETWGSALLHSWPVAEAALPALVVVGTAALFGWPNRIAVPLALVACLANLIAVQVAVLRGGGRRSRQRIAATIALDVVAGAVVLAVLTLLR
;
A
#
# COMPACT_ATOMS: atom_id res chain seq x y z
N MET A 1 -9.12 -36.94 39.77
CA MET A 1 -9.24 -37.06 38.29
C MET A 1 -9.44 -35.65 37.73
N GLY A 2 -8.36 -35.04 37.23
CA GLY A 2 -8.36 -33.65 36.77
C GLY A 2 -8.68 -33.54 35.28
N GLY A 3 -9.83 -32.95 34.96
CA GLY A 3 -10.19 -32.58 33.59
C GLY A 3 -9.39 -31.36 33.14
N ARG A 4 -8.50 -31.55 32.16
CA ARG A 4 -7.82 -30.45 31.47
C ARG A 4 -8.76 -29.91 30.40
N SER A 5 -9.38 -28.76 30.68
CA SER A 5 -10.07 -27.95 29.70
C SER A 5 -9.08 -27.44 28.65
N ALA A 6 -9.13 -28.04 27.45
CA ALA A 6 -8.39 -27.57 26.30
C ALA A 6 -8.97 -26.22 25.85
N SER A 7 -8.31 -25.13 26.22
CA SER A 7 -8.59 -23.81 25.64
C SER A 7 -8.11 -23.81 24.18
N THR A 8 -9.04 -24.01 23.25
CA THR A 8 -8.83 -23.74 21.82
C THR A 8 -8.67 -22.23 21.63
N ARG A 9 -7.44 -21.76 21.81
CA ARG A 9 -7.02 -20.41 21.47
C ARG A 9 -7.09 -20.29 19.95
N THR A 10 -8.20 -19.76 19.43
CA THR A 10 -8.39 -19.43 18.01
C THR A 10 -7.40 -18.33 17.62
N GLY A 11 -6.16 -18.71 17.33
CA GLY A 11 -5.14 -17.83 16.80
C GLY A 11 -5.46 -17.52 15.35
N ARG A 12 -6.03 -16.35 15.08
CA ARG A 12 -5.98 -15.78 13.72
C ARG A 12 -4.52 -15.78 13.26
N PRO A 13 -4.21 -16.23 12.03
CA PRO A 13 -2.84 -16.28 11.54
C PRO A 13 -2.23 -14.88 11.64
N ARG A 14 -1.07 -14.79 12.30
CA ARG A 14 -0.35 -13.51 12.47
C ARG A 14 0.15 -12.95 11.13
N GLY A 15 0.33 -13.81 10.13
CA GLY A 15 0.84 -13.47 8.80
C GLY A 15 -0.05 -12.54 7.97
N ASP A 16 -1.38 -12.64 8.07
CA ASP A 16 -2.25 -11.77 7.29
C ASP A 16 -2.14 -10.31 7.75
N ARG A 17 -2.13 -10.08 9.07
CA ARG A 17 -2.10 -8.70 9.61
C ARG A 17 -0.79 -7.97 9.31
N SER A 18 0.35 -8.66 9.29
CA SER A 18 1.62 -8.05 8.89
C SER A 18 1.63 -7.70 7.40
N ALA A 19 1.18 -8.62 6.54
CA ALA A 19 1.04 -8.38 5.10
C ALA A 19 0.17 -7.15 4.79
N TRP A 20 -0.97 -7.00 5.49
CA TRP A 20 -1.86 -5.84 5.30
C TRP A 20 -1.23 -4.52 5.75
N THR A 21 -0.54 -4.53 6.89
CA THR A 21 0.15 -3.34 7.42
C THR A 21 1.24 -2.88 6.45
N THR A 22 2.01 -3.83 5.94
CA THR A 22 3.06 -3.63 4.95
C THR A 22 2.52 -3.05 3.63
N SER A 23 1.35 -3.49 3.17
CA SER A 23 0.69 -2.94 1.96
C SER A 23 0.22 -1.49 2.14
N VAL A 24 -0.29 -1.14 3.33
CA VAL A 24 -0.66 0.25 3.68
C VAL A 24 0.56 1.17 3.60
N TYR A 25 1.68 0.80 4.22
CA TYR A 25 2.92 1.57 4.15
C TYR A 25 3.43 1.72 2.71
N GLY A 26 3.45 0.64 1.93
CA GLY A 26 3.82 0.68 0.52
C GLY A 26 2.98 1.67 -0.28
N THR A 27 1.66 1.68 -0.05
CA THR A 27 0.73 2.56 -0.79
C THR A 27 0.96 4.03 -0.47
N ILE A 28 1.15 4.37 0.81
CA ILE A 28 1.42 5.75 1.25
C ILE A 28 2.73 6.25 0.66
N SER A 29 3.78 5.43 0.73
CA SER A 29 5.11 5.79 0.23
C SER A 29 5.10 6.07 -1.28
N VAL A 30 4.40 5.25 -2.07
CA VAL A 30 4.23 5.48 -3.52
C VAL A 30 3.43 6.76 -3.78
N ALA A 31 2.39 7.04 -2.98
CA ALA A 31 1.59 8.26 -3.14
C ALA A 31 2.43 9.53 -2.91
N VAL A 32 3.29 9.56 -1.89
CA VAL A 32 4.21 10.68 -1.64
C VAL A 32 5.17 10.89 -2.81
N VAL A 33 5.73 9.80 -3.33
CA VAL A 33 6.65 9.85 -4.47
C VAL A 33 5.97 10.41 -5.73
N VAL A 34 4.73 10.01 -6.00
CA VAL A 34 3.93 10.55 -7.11
C VAL A 34 3.60 12.02 -6.90
N ALA A 35 3.26 12.40 -5.67
CA ALA A 35 2.89 13.75 -5.28
C ALA A 35 4.01 14.78 -5.46
N GLU A 36 5.22 14.45 -5.00
CA GLU A 36 6.40 15.31 -5.07
C GLU A 36 7.02 15.38 -6.48
N TYR A 37 6.48 14.64 -7.44
CA TYR A 37 7.03 14.60 -8.78
C TYR A 37 6.75 15.90 -9.56
N ALA A 38 7.82 16.68 -9.78
CA ALA A 38 7.75 17.99 -10.43
C ALA A 38 8.19 18.01 -11.92
N SER A 39 8.72 16.91 -12.47
CA SER A 39 9.15 16.91 -13.88
C SER A 39 7.95 16.89 -14.85
N SER A 40 8.18 17.10 -16.15
CA SER A 40 7.15 17.21 -17.18
C SER A 40 6.78 15.89 -17.88
N SER A 41 7.55 14.81 -17.68
CA SER A 41 7.37 13.54 -18.41
C SER A 41 6.70 12.45 -17.56
N ALA A 42 5.60 11.88 -18.07
CA ALA A 42 4.93 10.73 -17.47
C ALA A 42 5.78 9.45 -17.53
N SER A 43 6.62 9.30 -18.56
CA SER A 43 7.53 8.17 -18.70
C SER A 43 8.56 8.12 -17.58
N ARG A 44 9.12 9.29 -17.20
CA ARG A 44 10.04 9.39 -16.08
C ARG A 44 9.33 9.16 -14.74
N LEU A 45 8.09 9.63 -14.58
CA LEU A 45 7.26 9.31 -13.41
C LEU A 45 7.01 7.79 -13.30
N ALA A 46 6.71 7.12 -14.41
CA ALA A 46 6.51 5.67 -14.44
C ALA A 46 7.74 4.88 -14.02
N LEU A 47 8.91 5.24 -14.54
CA LEU A 47 10.19 4.64 -14.14
C LEU A 47 10.47 4.88 -12.65
N LEU A 48 10.11 6.05 -12.14
CA LEU A 48 10.35 6.40 -10.74
C LEU A 48 9.42 5.62 -9.81
N VAL A 49 8.13 5.48 -10.12
CA VAL A 49 7.19 4.63 -9.38
C VAL A 49 7.64 3.17 -9.40
N LEU A 50 8.06 2.66 -10.56
CA LEU A 50 8.57 1.30 -10.69
C LEU A 50 9.83 1.07 -9.85
N GLY A 51 10.82 1.95 -9.99
CA GLY A 51 12.09 1.85 -9.26
C GLY A 51 11.90 1.98 -7.74
N TYR A 52 11.01 2.87 -7.30
CA TYR A 52 10.70 3.03 -5.88
C TYR A 52 9.92 1.84 -5.31
N GLY A 53 8.91 1.34 -6.03
CA GLY A 53 8.19 0.13 -5.62
C GLY A 53 9.13 -1.08 -5.51
N ALA A 54 10.03 -1.25 -6.47
CA ALA A 54 11.03 -2.32 -6.46
C ALA A 54 12.04 -2.17 -5.31
N SER A 55 12.54 -0.96 -5.04
CA SER A 55 13.49 -0.74 -3.95
C SER A 55 12.86 -0.99 -2.57
N MET A 56 11.62 -0.55 -2.37
CA MET A 56 10.85 -0.84 -1.14
C MET A 56 10.62 -2.35 -0.97
N TRP A 57 10.26 -3.05 -2.05
CA TRP A 57 10.07 -4.50 -2.01
C TRP A 57 11.35 -5.24 -1.63
N LEU A 58 12.49 -4.88 -2.23
CA LEU A 58 13.80 -5.44 -1.90
C LEU A 58 14.24 -5.11 -0.47
N ALA A 59 14.01 -3.89 0.00
CA ALA A 59 14.35 -3.47 1.36
C ALA A 59 13.57 -4.27 2.42
N HIS A 60 12.27 -4.47 2.20
CA HIS A 60 11.44 -5.31 3.06
C HIS A 60 11.87 -6.79 3.00
N GLY A 61 12.21 -7.30 1.81
CA GLY A 61 12.75 -8.65 1.65
C GLY A 61 14.06 -8.83 2.42
N TYR A 62 14.99 -7.87 2.32
CA TYR A 62 16.24 -7.89 3.07
C TYR A 62 15.99 -7.85 4.58
N ALA A 63 15.12 -6.98 5.05
CA ALA A 63 14.77 -6.88 6.47
C ALA A 63 14.19 -8.21 7.00
N ALA A 64 13.35 -8.89 6.22
CA ALA A 64 12.81 -10.20 6.57
C ALA A 64 13.90 -11.29 6.67
N VAL A 65 14.82 -11.35 5.70
CA VAL A 65 15.98 -12.27 5.75
C VAL A 65 16.86 -12.00 6.96
N VAL A 66 17.17 -10.74 7.24
CA VAL A 66 18.07 -10.37 8.36
C VAL A 66 17.42 -10.59 9.72
N SER A 67 16.12 -10.35 9.84
CA SER A 67 15.40 -10.53 11.10
C SER A 67 15.07 -11.99 11.42
N THR A 68 15.16 -12.88 10.44
CA THR A 68 14.77 -14.29 10.58
C THR A 68 15.89 -15.21 10.10
N GLU A 69 16.65 -15.79 11.04
CA GLU A 69 17.85 -16.63 10.75
C GLU A 69 17.63 -17.83 9.81
N ARG A 70 16.38 -18.18 9.47
CA ARG A 70 16.02 -19.33 8.64
C ARG A 70 15.25 -18.97 7.36
N GLU A 71 15.05 -17.70 7.06
CA GLU A 71 14.25 -17.30 5.91
C GLU A 71 15.11 -17.18 4.64
N THR A 72 14.73 -17.87 3.57
CA THR A 72 15.41 -17.76 2.28
C THR A 72 14.98 -16.47 1.57
N TRP A 73 15.85 -15.90 0.75
CA TRP A 73 15.54 -14.71 -0.06
C TRP A 73 14.23 -14.83 -0.86
N GLY A 74 13.96 -16.00 -1.45
CA GLY A 74 12.71 -16.24 -2.17
C GLY A 74 11.47 -16.15 -1.27
N SER A 75 11.52 -16.76 -0.08
CA SER A 75 10.43 -16.69 0.89
C SER A 75 10.19 -15.26 1.37
N ALA A 76 11.27 -14.54 1.70
CA ALA A 76 11.21 -13.16 2.19
C ALA A 76 10.63 -12.19 1.14
N LEU A 77 11.00 -12.36 -0.13
CA LEU A 77 10.45 -11.57 -1.23
C LEU A 77 8.96 -11.86 -1.46
N LEU A 78 8.55 -13.12 -1.39
CA LEU A 78 7.13 -13.48 -1.48
C LEU A 78 6.34 -12.93 -0.28
N HIS A 79 6.89 -12.99 0.92
CA HIS A 79 6.26 -12.39 2.11
C HIS A 79 6.09 -10.87 1.97
N SER A 80 7.05 -10.21 1.30
CA SER A 80 7.06 -8.78 1.07
C SER A 80 6.29 -8.34 -0.19
N TRP A 81 5.72 -9.28 -0.95
CA TRP A 81 4.95 -9.01 -2.17
C TRP A 81 3.86 -7.94 -2.01
N PRO A 82 3.11 -7.87 -0.88
CA PRO A 82 2.11 -6.82 -0.69
C PRO A 82 2.66 -5.38 -0.75
N VAL A 83 3.98 -5.18 -0.53
CA VAL A 83 4.65 -3.88 -0.75
C VAL A 83 4.72 -3.55 -2.23
N ALA A 84 5.14 -4.52 -3.05
CA ALA A 84 5.26 -4.33 -4.49
C ALA A 84 3.89 -4.14 -5.13
N GLU A 85 2.91 -4.94 -4.72
CA GLU A 85 1.53 -4.85 -5.19
C GLU A 85 0.91 -3.47 -4.94
N ALA A 86 1.25 -2.83 -3.81
CA ALA A 86 0.77 -1.50 -3.46
C ALA A 86 1.17 -0.41 -4.49
N ALA A 87 2.23 -0.61 -5.27
CA ALA A 87 2.66 0.31 -6.31
C ALA A 87 1.90 0.11 -7.64
N LEU A 88 1.27 -1.05 -7.87
CA LEU A 88 0.66 -1.40 -9.15
C LEU A 88 -0.42 -0.42 -9.61
N PRO A 89 -1.35 0.06 -8.76
CA PRO A 89 -2.40 0.99 -9.20
C PRO A 89 -1.81 2.30 -9.76
N ALA A 90 -0.82 2.87 -9.06
CA ALA A 90 -0.10 4.04 -9.53
C ALA A 90 0.63 3.73 -10.84
N LEU A 91 1.36 2.61 -10.88
CA LEU A 91 2.15 2.19 -12.05
C LEU A 91 1.28 2.02 -13.30
N VAL A 92 0.10 1.43 -13.18
CA VAL A 92 -0.86 1.26 -14.27
C VAL A 92 -1.30 2.62 -14.80
N VAL A 93 -1.65 3.56 -13.92
CA VAL A 93 -2.08 4.90 -14.33
C VAL A 93 -0.96 5.66 -15.02
N VAL A 94 0.24 5.71 -14.42
CA VAL A 94 1.36 6.47 -14.99
C VAL A 94 1.94 5.81 -16.24
N GLY A 95 1.88 4.48 -16.33
CA GLY A 95 2.25 3.72 -17.53
C GLY A 95 1.28 3.98 -18.68
N THR A 96 -0.02 4.02 -18.38
CA THR A 96 -1.06 4.43 -19.35
C THR A 96 -0.82 5.87 -19.80
N ALA A 97 -0.58 6.79 -18.86
CA ALA A 97 -0.25 8.18 -19.18
C ALA A 97 1.02 8.28 -20.05
N ALA A 98 2.05 7.49 -19.77
CA ALA A 98 3.27 7.45 -20.57
C ALA A 98 3.02 6.93 -21.99
N LEU A 99 2.18 5.89 -22.14
CA LEU A 99 1.84 5.30 -23.44
C LEU A 99 1.04 6.26 -24.33
N PHE A 100 0.11 7.01 -23.74
CA PHE A 100 -0.76 7.96 -24.45
C PHE A 100 -0.24 9.40 -24.45
N GLY A 101 0.97 9.66 -23.91
CA GLY A 101 1.58 11.00 -23.88
C GLY A 101 0.82 12.00 -23.01
N TRP A 102 0.13 11.54 -21.96
CA TRP A 102 -0.61 12.43 -21.07
C TRP A 102 0.33 13.29 -20.23
N PRO A 103 -0.02 14.57 -20.00
CA PRO A 103 0.77 15.47 -19.17
C PRO A 103 0.64 15.10 -17.68
N ASN A 104 1.69 15.38 -16.92
CA ASN A 104 1.73 15.08 -15.48
C ASN A 104 0.65 15.77 -14.65
N ARG A 105 0.14 16.92 -15.12
CA ARG A 105 -1.03 17.59 -14.52
C ARG A 105 -2.28 16.68 -14.46
N ILE A 106 -2.36 15.66 -15.30
CA ILE A 106 -3.44 14.65 -15.33
C ILE A 106 -2.95 13.34 -14.70
N ALA A 107 -1.74 12.88 -15.05
CA ALA A 107 -1.24 11.59 -14.59
C ALA A 107 -1.06 11.52 -13.06
N VAL A 108 -0.51 12.57 -12.45
CA VAL A 108 -0.25 12.64 -11.00
C VAL A 108 -1.53 12.54 -10.18
N PRO A 109 -2.58 13.37 -10.38
CA PRO A 109 -3.79 13.27 -9.59
C PRO A 109 -4.52 11.93 -9.80
N LEU A 110 -4.54 11.38 -11.02
CA LEU A 110 -5.13 10.07 -11.27
C LEU A 110 -4.38 8.95 -10.54
N ALA A 111 -3.05 9.00 -10.51
CA ALA A 111 -2.24 8.02 -9.81
C ALA A 111 -2.44 8.11 -8.28
N LEU A 112 -2.58 9.32 -7.73
CA LEU A 112 -2.95 9.53 -6.33
C LEU A 112 -4.33 8.96 -6.00
N VAL A 113 -5.33 9.19 -6.88
CA VAL A 113 -6.67 8.60 -6.71
C VAL A 113 -6.61 7.08 -6.75
N ALA A 114 -5.81 6.50 -7.65
CA ALA A 114 -5.62 5.05 -7.72
C ALA A 114 -4.95 4.48 -6.46
N CYS A 115 -3.93 5.15 -5.92
CA CYS A 115 -3.34 4.80 -4.62
C CYS A 115 -4.38 4.84 -3.50
N LEU A 116 -5.18 5.91 -3.41
CA LEU A 116 -6.20 6.06 -2.39
C LEU A 116 -7.29 4.99 -2.49
N ALA A 117 -7.75 4.70 -3.71
CA ALA A 117 -8.73 3.65 -3.96
C ALA A 117 -8.19 2.28 -3.54
N ASN A 118 -6.94 1.98 -3.85
CA ASN A 118 -6.27 0.74 -3.42
C ASN A 118 -6.17 0.66 -1.90
N LEU A 119 -5.72 1.74 -1.25
CA LEU A 119 -5.60 1.82 0.20
C LEU A 119 -6.94 1.52 0.89
N ILE A 120 -8.02 2.16 0.42
CA ILE A 120 -9.37 1.92 0.93
C ILE A 120 -9.80 0.46 0.68
N ALA A 121 -9.60 -0.06 -0.53
CA ALA A 121 -10.02 -1.41 -0.89
C ALA A 121 -9.34 -2.48 0.00
N VAL A 122 -8.03 -2.36 0.19
CA VAL A 122 -7.20 -3.19 1.06
C VAL A 122 -7.72 -3.15 2.49
N GLN A 123 -7.91 -1.95 3.06
CA GLN A 123 -8.37 -1.81 4.44
C GLN A 123 -9.81 -2.30 4.65
N VAL A 124 -10.70 -2.06 3.69
CA VAL A 124 -12.07 -2.59 3.69
C VAL A 124 -12.06 -4.12 3.65
N ALA A 125 -11.24 -4.73 2.79
CA ALA A 125 -11.11 -6.19 2.70
C ALA A 125 -10.70 -6.81 4.05
N VAL A 126 -9.75 -6.20 4.75
CA VAL A 126 -9.33 -6.61 6.10
C VAL A 126 -10.48 -6.57 7.10
N LEU A 127 -11.29 -5.52 7.04
CA LEU A 127 -12.30 -5.25 8.06
C LEU A 127 -13.63 -5.98 7.80
N ARG A 128 -13.91 -6.43 6.56
CA ARG A 128 -15.21 -7.02 6.15
C ARG A 128 -15.67 -8.25 6.96
N GLY A 129 -14.76 -8.98 7.61
CA GLY A 129 -15.08 -10.21 8.36
C GLY A 129 -15.66 -10.05 9.78
N GLY A 130 -16.26 -8.91 10.16
CA GLY A 130 -16.47 -8.58 11.58
C GLY A 130 -17.81 -7.93 11.99
N GLY A 131 -18.96 -8.40 11.50
CA GLY A 131 -20.29 -8.00 12.02
C GLY A 131 -20.57 -6.48 12.10
N ARG A 132 -21.44 -6.03 13.02
CA ARG A 132 -21.91 -4.63 13.09
C ARG A 132 -20.82 -3.63 13.51
N ARG A 133 -19.88 -4.05 14.37
CA ARG A 133 -18.67 -3.27 14.75
C ARG A 133 -17.67 -3.12 13.61
N SER A 134 -17.67 -4.02 12.61
CA SER A 134 -16.85 -3.90 11.40
C SER A 134 -17.31 -2.74 10.52
N ARG A 135 -18.62 -2.52 10.35
CA ARG A 135 -19.11 -1.42 9.50
C ARG A 135 -18.69 -0.04 10.02
N GLN A 136 -18.75 0.18 11.33
CA GLN A 136 -18.28 1.44 11.95
C GLN A 136 -16.77 1.62 11.78
N ARG A 137 -15.98 0.55 11.93
CA ARG A 137 -14.53 0.60 11.70
C ARG A 137 -14.20 0.89 10.24
N ILE A 138 -14.88 0.24 9.29
CA ILE A 138 -14.74 0.51 7.86
C ILE A 138 -15.04 1.98 7.55
N ALA A 139 -16.14 2.51 8.07
CA ALA A 139 -16.50 3.91 7.84
C ALA A 139 -15.45 4.88 8.41
N ALA A 140 -14.98 4.64 9.64
CA ALA A 140 -13.93 5.44 10.25
C ALA A 140 -12.61 5.38 9.47
N THR A 141 -12.25 4.20 8.96
CA THR A 141 -11.07 4.01 8.13
C THR A 141 -11.16 4.73 6.79
N ILE A 142 -12.28 4.60 6.08
CA ILE A 142 -12.52 5.35 4.84
C ILE A 142 -12.45 6.86 5.10
N ALA A 143 -13.06 7.33 6.19
CA ALA A 143 -13.01 8.74 6.55
C ALA A 143 -11.57 9.21 6.83
N LEU A 144 -10.77 8.40 7.55
CA LEU A 144 -9.37 8.70 7.81
C LEU A 144 -8.54 8.75 6.52
N ASP A 145 -8.74 7.78 5.61
CA ASP A 145 -8.04 7.73 4.32
C ASP A 145 -8.42 8.93 3.44
N VAL A 146 -9.70 9.33 3.42
CA VAL A 146 -10.16 10.53 2.72
C VAL A 146 -9.57 11.79 3.31
N VAL A 147 -9.51 11.91 4.64
CA VAL A 147 -8.88 13.05 5.32
C VAL A 147 -7.38 13.10 5.02
N ALA A 148 -6.68 11.97 5.10
CA ALA A 148 -5.26 11.89 4.78
C ALA A 148 -5.00 12.25 3.31
N GLY A 149 -5.80 11.73 2.37
CA GLY A 149 -5.75 12.10 0.96
C GLY A 149 -6.02 13.60 0.74
N ALA A 150 -7.02 14.16 1.42
CA ALA A 150 -7.33 15.59 1.34
C ALA A 150 -6.20 16.46 1.92
N VAL A 151 -5.57 16.05 3.03
CA VAL A 151 -4.41 16.75 3.60
C VAL A 151 -3.23 16.72 2.64
N VAL A 152 -2.91 15.56 2.05
CA VAL A 152 -1.84 15.44 1.06
C VAL A 152 -2.12 16.36 -0.14
N LEU A 153 -3.33 16.33 -0.69
CA LEU A 153 -3.72 17.22 -1.79
C LEU A 153 -3.63 18.70 -1.40
N ALA A 154 -4.12 19.07 -0.20
CA ALA A 154 -4.08 20.44 0.29
C ALA A 154 -2.64 20.95 0.43
N VAL A 155 -1.75 20.17 1.05
CA VAL A 155 -0.32 20.48 1.17
C VAL A 155 0.31 20.66 -0.21
N LEU A 156 0.03 19.76 -1.15
CA LEU A 156 0.55 19.86 -2.53
C LEU A 156 0.05 21.09 -3.28
N THR A 157 -1.21 21.50 -3.06
CA THR A 157 -1.75 22.71 -3.68
C THR A 157 -1.23 23.99 -3.04
N LEU A 158 -0.87 23.95 -1.75
CA LEU A 158 -0.35 25.11 -1.01
C LEU A 158 1.15 25.32 -1.21
N LEU A 159 1.90 24.26 -1.54
CA LEU A 159 3.36 24.29 -1.73
C LEU A 159 3.80 24.44 -3.19
N ARG A 160 2.86 24.53 -4.14
CA ARG A 160 3.11 24.77 -5.57
C ARG A 160 2.77 26.21 -5.94
#